data_AF-A0A075JU38-F1
#
_entry.id   AF-A0A075JU38-F1
#
_cell.length_a   1.000
_cell.length_b   1.000
_cell.length_c   1.000
_cell.angle_alpha   90.00
_cell.angle_beta   90.00
_cell.angle_gamma   90.00
#
_symmetry.space_group_name_H-M   'P 1'
#
loop_
_entity.id
_entity.type
_entity.pdbx_description
1 polymer ?
#
loop_
_entity_poly.entity_id
_entity_poly.type
_entity_poly.pdbx_seq_one_letter_code
_entity_poly.pdbx_strand_id
1 'polypeptide(L)'
;MSKVWLVAETDFIEDGLDGVMVIKADTEEEAIEKGIRRFAEVDSKRENFREYVNEGKDCPAFSINETLYQVDRKHSYEITREQYMDNVNKLFAGNEIFKKQYLDYVNGRENQNPNFSDEFYEFVCIRLCELHEWADFEAREIEL
;
A
#
# COMPACT_ATOMS: atom_id res chain seq x y z
N MET A 1 3.54 -29.48 -6.97
CA MET A 1 3.11 -29.70 -5.58
C MET A 1 3.20 -28.36 -4.90
N SER A 2 2.17 -27.97 -4.15
CA SER A 2 2.18 -26.70 -3.41
C SER A 2 3.11 -26.78 -2.23
N LYS A 3 3.89 -25.71 -2.04
CA LYS A 3 4.85 -25.54 -0.96
C LYS A 3 4.21 -24.78 0.19
N VAL A 4 4.84 -24.84 1.36
CA VAL A 4 4.46 -24.05 2.52
C VAL A 4 5.55 -22.99 2.72
N TRP A 5 5.13 -21.75 2.91
CA TRP A 5 5.98 -20.58 3.03
C TRP A 5 5.68 -19.88 4.36
N LEU A 6 6.72 -19.43 5.05
CA LEU A 6 6.63 -18.39 6.07
C LEU A 6 6.76 -17.06 5.35
N VAL A 7 5.77 -16.19 5.49
CA VAL A 7 5.78 -14.83 4.95
C VAL A 7 5.73 -13.86 6.11
N ALA A 8 6.63 -12.89 6.14
CA ALA A 8 6.73 -11.93 7.23
C ALA A 8 7.06 -10.54 6.69
N GLU A 9 6.56 -9.51 7.39
CA GLU A 9 6.99 -8.14 7.20
C GLU A 9 8.44 -7.97 7.66
N THR A 10 9.27 -7.23 6.92
CA THR A 10 10.72 -7.09 7.21
C THR A 10 11.10 -5.81 7.93
N ASP A 11 10.26 -4.78 7.88
CA ASP A 11 10.60 -3.45 8.38
C ASP A 11 10.35 -3.26 9.89
N PHE A 12 9.61 -4.17 10.53
CA PHE A 12 9.33 -4.15 11.97
C PHE A 12 9.99 -5.30 12.71
N ILE A 13 11.31 -5.18 12.94
CA ILE A 13 12.03 -6.07 13.89
C ILE A 13 11.58 -5.80 15.35
N GLU A 14 10.87 -4.70 15.64
CA GLU A 14 10.46 -4.32 17.01
C GLU A 14 9.15 -4.94 17.51
N ASP A 15 8.23 -5.39 16.62
CA ASP A 15 6.88 -5.85 17.00
C ASP A 15 6.71 -7.39 17.17
N GLY A 16 7.80 -8.16 17.06
CA GLY A 16 7.79 -9.60 17.34
C GLY A 16 7.25 -10.47 16.19
N LEU A 17 6.81 -11.69 16.50
CA LEU A 17 6.41 -12.71 15.50
C LEU A 17 4.95 -12.57 15.02
N ASP A 18 4.22 -11.55 15.47
CA ASP A 18 2.78 -11.41 15.21
C ASP A 18 2.47 -11.12 13.73
N GLY A 19 3.46 -10.66 12.95
CA GLY A 19 3.40 -10.47 11.50
C GLY A 19 3.73 -11.72 10.67
N VAL A 20 4.10 -12.85 11.29
CA VAL A 20 4.47 -14.07 10.55
C VAL A 20 3.24 -14.87 10.14
N MET A 21 3.14 -15.13 8.84
CA MET A 21 2.05 -15.87 8.21
C MET A 21 2.56 -17.19 7.64
N VAL A 22 1.79 -18.26 7.80
CA VAL A 22 2.01 -19.53 7.10
C VAL A 22 1.11 -19.58 5.88
N ILE A 23 1.70 -19.64 4.69
CA ILE A 23 1.01 -19.54 3.40
C ILE A 23 1.32 -20.75 2.53
N LYS A 24 0.28 -21.30 1.90
CA LYS A 24 0.42 -22.36 0.90
C LYS A 24 0.40 -21.75 -0.50
N ALA A 25 1.48 -21.94 -1.27
CA ALA A 25 1.67 -21.37 -2.59
C ALA A 25 2.64 -22.22 -3.42
N ASP A 26 2.58 -22.12 -4.74
CA ASP A 26 3.47 -22.84 -5.65
C ASP A 26 4.81 -22.12 -5.84
N THR A 27 4.82 -20.78 -5.71
CA THR A 27 6.02 -19.92 -5.82
C THR A 27 6.17 -18.97 -4.64
N GLU A 28 7.37 -18.40 -4.48
CA GLU A 28 7.67 -17.36 -3.49
C GLU A 28 6.83 -16.10 -3.75
N GLU A 29 6.76 -15.66 -5.00
CA GLU A 29 5.98 -14.49 -5.44
C GLU A 29 4.49 -14.64 -5.10
N GLU A 30 3.90 -15.81 -5.36
CA GLU A 30 2.50 -16.09 -5.00
C GLU A 30 2.31 -16.11 -3.47
N ALA A 31 3.32 -16.59 -2.72
CA ALA A 31 3.27 -16.56 -1.27
C ALA A 31 3.26 -15.13 -0.73
N ILE A 32 4.15 -14.28 -1.25
CA ILE A 32 4.23 -12.86 -0.91
C ILE A 32 2.92 -12.15 -1.28
N GLU A 33 2.39 -12.36 -2.48
CA GLU A 33 1.11 -11.74 -2.91
C GLU A 33 -0.03 -12.08 -1.94
N LYS A 34 -0.15 -13.34 -1.55
CA LYS A 34 -1.15 -13.77 -0.54
C LYS A 34 -0.88 -13.16 0.83
N GLY A 35 0.39 -12.99 1.21
CA GLY A 35 0.81 -12.35 2.45
C GLY A 35 0.38 -10.89 2.49
N ILE A 36 0.69 -10.13 1.45
CA ILE A 36 0.28 -8.73 1.28
C ILE A 36 -1.24 -8.60 1.37
N ARG A 37 -2.01 -9.44 0.67
CA ARG A 37 -3.48 -9.40 0.73
C ARG A 37 -3.99 -9.61 2.15
N ARG A 38 -3.47 -10.61 2.86
CA ARG A 38 -3.87 -10.91 4.24
C ARG A 38 -3.47 -9.81 5.22
N PHE A 39 -2.31 -9.20 5.02
CA PHE A 39 -1.88 -8.03 5.78
C PHE A 39 -2.84 -6.86 5.55
N ALA A 40 -3.13 -6.54 4.28
CA ALA A 40 -3.98 -5.44 3.89
C ALA A 40 -5.43 -5.58 4.41
N GLU A 41 -5.98 -6.80 4.47
CA GLU A 41 -7.30 -7.06 5.07
C GLU A 41 -7.43 -6.56 6.52
N VAL A 42 -6.31 -6.51 7.25
CA VAL A 42 -6.25 -6.05 8.65
C VAL A 42 -5.78 -4.61 8.71
N ASP A 43 -4.66 -4.31 8.05
CA ASP A 43 -3.95 -3.05 8.22
C ASP A 43 -4.72 -1.86 7.61
N SER A 44 -5.44 -2.08 6.50
CA SER A 44 -6.31 -1.08 5.89
C SER A 44 -7.46 -0.57 6.79
N LYS A 45 -7.75 -1.29 7.88
CA LYS A 45 -8.77 -0.92 8.88
C LYS A 45 -8.18 -0.17 10.07
N ARG A 46 -6.85 -0.10 10.19
CA ARG A 46 -6.19 0.62 11.28
C ARG A 46 -6.28 2.11 11.05
N GLU A 47 -6.43 2.86 12.15
CA GLU A 47 -6.61 4.31 12.14
C GLU A 47 -5.40 5.01 11.50
N ASN A 48 -4.17 4.61 11.89
CA ASN A 48 -2.94 5.17 11.35
C ASN A 48 -2.82 5.03 9.82
N PHE A 49 -3.22 3.88 9.24
CA PHE A 49 -3.21 3.70 7.79
C PHE A 49 -4.25 4.60 7.11
N ARG A 50 -5.47 4.68 7.66
CA ARG A 50 -6.53 5.53 7.10
C ARG A 50 -6.18 7.00 7.19
N GLU A 51 -5.57 7.43 8.29
CA GLU A 51 -5.00 8.77 8.46
C GLU A 51 -3.92 9.02 7.41
N TYR A 52 -2.97 8.10 7.21
CA TYR A 52 -1.94 8.21 6.17
C TYR A 52 -2.53 8.41 4.75
N VAL A 53 -3.58 7.66 4.40
CA VAL A 53 -4.25 7.81 3.09
C VAL A 53 -5.01 9.14 3.00
N ASN A 54 -5.68 9.55 4.07
CA ASN A 54 -6.50 10.75 4.11
C ASN A 54 -5.68 12.05 4.23
N GLU A 55 -4.57 12.06 4.97
CA GLU A 55 -3.71 13.25 5.09
C GLU A 55 -3.05 13.67 3.78
N GLY A 56 -3.11 12.81 2.75
CA GLY A 56 -2.63 13.07 1.39
C GLY A 56 -3.27 14.26 0.68
N LYS A 57 -4.16 15.02 1.31
CA LYS A 57 -4.59 16.33 0.80
C LYS A 57 -3.79 17.50 1.36
N ASP A 58 -3.41 17.42 2.64
CA ASP A 58 -2.99 18.57 3.43
C ASP A 58 -1.58 18.42 4.05
N CYS A 59 -1.03 17.19 4.10
CA CYS A 59 0.28 16.92 4.69
C CYS A 59 1.15 16.04 3.77
N PRO A 60 2.37 16.47 3.44
CA PRO A 60 3.29 15.69 2.63
C PRO A 60 4.40 14.97 3.43
N ALA A 61 4.35 14.97 4.77
CA ALA A 61 5.39 14.41 5.63
C ALA A 61 4.96 13.12 6.38
N PHE A 62 3.74 12.64 6.12
CA PHE A 62 3.23 11.34 6.55
C PHE A 62 1.91 11.05 5.83
N SER A 63 2.00 10.85 4.52
CA SER A 63 0.79 10.51 3.76
C SER A 63 1.11 9.81 2.47
N ILE A 64 0.07 9.30 1.83
CA ILE A 64 0.14 8.77 0.47
C ILE A 64 0.78 9.75 -0.54
N ASN A 65 0.80 11.06 -0.24
CA ASN A 65 1.52 12.02 -1.07
C ASN A 65 3.04 11.82 -1.03
N GLU A 66 3.64 11.28 0.02
CA GLU A 66 5.06 10.97 0.00
C GLU A 66 5.38 10.08 -1.20
N THR A 67 4.65 8.98 -1.37
CA THR A 67 4.77 8.10 -2.54
C THR A 67 4.46 8.83 -3.85
N LEU A 68 3.42 9.66 -3.88
CA LEU A 68 3.00 10.33 -5.13
C LEU A 68 3.93 11.49 -5.54
N TYR A 69 4.64 12.09 -4.59
CA TYR A 69 5.63 13.15 -4.82
C TYR A 69 7.06 12.64 -4.97
N GLN A 70 7.26 11.32 -5.06
CA GLN A 70 8.57 10.75 -5.32
C GLN A 70 9.03 10.90 -6.78
N VAL A 71 10.31 11.24 -6.94
CA VAL A 71 11.08 11.08 -8.18
C VAL A 71 12.38 10.36 -7.85
N ASP A 72 12.71 9.32 -8.62
CA ASP A 72 13.89 8.47 -8.40
C ASP A 72 14.00 7.94 -6.95
N ARG A 73 12.85 7.52 -6.38
CA ARG A 73 12.71 7.04 -4.99
C ARG A 73 13.07 8.06 -3.91
N LYS A 74 12.95 9.35 -4.23
CA LYS A 74 13.15 10.45 -3.27
C LYS A 74 11.96 11.39 -3.31
N HIS A 75 11.45 11.71 -2.13
CA HIS A 75 10.40 12.71 -1.98
C HIS A 75 10.87 14.06 -2.52
N SER A 76 10.07 14.68 -3.38
CA SER A 76 10.37 15.99 -3.95
C SER A 76 9.11 16.83 -4.10
N TYR A 77 9.15 18.03 -3.55
CA TYR A 77 8.09 19.04 -3.71
C TYR A 77 8.12 19.72 -5.08
N GLU A 78 9.17 19.49 -5.87
CA GLU A 78 9.42 20.19 -7.14
C GLU A 78 9.03 19.36 -8.37
N ILE A 79 8.34 18.24 -8.18
CA ILE A 79 7.95 17.37 -9.30
C ILE A 79 6.92 18.08 -10.20
N THR A 80 6.96 17.77 -11.49
CA THR A 80 5.98 18.29 -12.44
C THR A 80 4.62 17.62 -12.21
N ARG A 81 3.55 18.28 -12.67
CA ARG A 81 2.22 17.67 -12.69
C ARG A 81 2.19 16.34 -13.46
N GLU A 82 2.98 16.22 -14.53
CA GLU A 82 3.10 14.98 -15.30
C GLU A 82 3.68 13.85 -14.47
N GLN A 83 4.79 14.11 -13.76
CA GLN A 83 5.41 13.13 -12.85
C GLN A 83 4.47 12.70 -11.72
N TYR A 84 3.74 13.65 -11.12
CA TYR A 84 2.73 13.34 -10.10
C TYR A 84 1.65 12.42 -10.67
N MET A 85 1.11 12.76 -11.85
CA MET A 85 0.07 11.97 -12.50
C MET A 85 0.58 10.58 -12.90
N ASP A 86 1.84 10.43 -13.28
CA ASP A 86 2.45 9.13 -13.53
C ASP A 86 2.50 8.27 -12.28
N ASN A 87 2.83 8.85 -11.12
CA ASN A 87 2.80 8.14 -9.85
C ASN A 87 1.37 7.75 -9.43
N VAL A 88 0.38 8.64 -9.63
CA VAL A 88 -1.04 8.32 -9.43
C VAL A 88 -1.46 7.16 -10.33
N ASN A 89 -1.06 7.17 -11.60
CA ASN A 89 -1.38 6.10 -12.55
C ASN A 89 -0.75 4.76 -12.15
N LYS A 90 0.48 4.78 -11.59
CA LYS A 90 1.13 3.56 -11.07
C LYS A 90 0.41 3.03 -9.84
N LEU A 91 0.11 3.90 -8.88
CA LEU A 91 -0.55 3.52 -7.64
C LEU A 91 -1.92 2.88 -7.92
N PHE A 92 -2.75 3.54 -8.75
CA PHE A 92 -4.10 3.07 -9.07
C PHE A 92 -4.19 2.23 -10.35
N ALA A 93 -3.08 1.61 -10.79
CA ALA A 93 -3.08 0.79 -11.99
C ALA A 93 -4.14 -0.33 -11.90
N GLY A 94 -4.96 -0.46 -12.94
CA GLY A 94 -6.01 -1.47 -13.00
C GLY A 94 -7.33 -1.09 -12.30
N ASN A 95 -7.43 0.08 -11.66
CA ASN A 95 -8.67 0.53 -11.02
C ASN A 95 -8.95 2.04 -11.22
N GLU A 96 -9.56 2.38 -12.37
CA GLU A 96 -9.90 3.76 -12.71
C GLU A 96 -11.00 4.37 -11.83
N ILE A 97 -11.83 3.55 -11.17
CA ILE A 97 -12.87 4.03 -10.25
C ILE A 97 -12.20 4.63 -9.01
N PHE A 98 -11.28 3.89 -8.38
CA PHE A 98 -10.57 4.35 -7.20
C PHE A 98 -9.63 5.51 -7.52
N LYS A 99 -8.95 5.47 -8.67
CA LYS A 99 -8.18 6.62 -9.17
C LYS A 99 -9.02 7.88 -9.25
N LYS A 100 -10.23 7.79 -9.81
CA LYS A 100 -11.13 8.95 -9.92
C LYS A 100 -11.56 9.45 -8.55
N GLN A 101 -11.94 8.56 -7.63
CA GLN A 101 -12.30 8.92 -6.26
C GLN A 101 -11.15 9.69 -5.57
N TYR A 102 -9.92 9.16 -5.64
CA TYR A 102 -8.75 9.83 -5.09
C TYR A 102 -8.51 11.21 -5.73
N LEU A 103 -8.61 11.31 -7.06
CA LEU A 103 -8.42 12.58 -7.76
C LEU A 103 -9.51 13.60 -7.42
N ASP A 104 -10.77 13.20 -7.32
CA ASP A 104 -11.85 14.11 -6.91
C ASP A 104 -11.65 14.58 -5.46
N TYR A 105 -11.14 13.72 -4.58
CA TYR A 105 -10.75 14.07 -3.21
C TYR A 105 -9.65 15.15 -3.15
N VAL A 106 -8.49 14.92 -3.79
CA VAL A 106 -7.36 15.88 -3.75
C VAL A 106 -7.68 17.19 -4.45
N ASN A 107 -8.55 17.19 -5.47
CA ASN A 107 -9.02 18.40 -6.13
C ASN A 107 -10.11 19.15 -5.34
N GLY A 108 -10.46 18.68 -4.12
CA GLY A 108 -11.44 19.34 -3.25
C GLY A 108 -12.87 19.30 -3.79
N ARG A 109 -13.21 18.31 -4.62
CA ARG A 109 -14.57 18.11 -5.14
C ARG A 109 -15.47 17.32 -4.19
N GLU A 110 -14.88 16.69 -3.18
CA GLU A 110 -15.58 16.08 -2.06
C GLU A 110 -15.32 16.86 -0.75
N ASN A 111 -16.27 16.82 0.19
CA ASN A 111 -16.16 17.45 1.51
C ASN A 111 -14.86 17.04 2.21
N GLN A 112 -14.39 17.83 3.17
CA GLN A 112 -13.08 17.71 3.85
C GLN A 112 -12.76 16.33 4.47
N ASN A 113 -13.73 15.40 4.53
CA ASN A 113 -13.53 14.03 4.95
C ASN A 113 -13.90 13.08 3.78
N PRO A 114 -12.93 12.39 3.15
CA PRO A 114 -13.26 11.47 2.07
C PRO A 114 -14.00 10.25 2.64
N ASN A 115 -15.17 9.96 2.09
CA ASN A 115 -15.90 8.73 2.42
C ASN A 115 -15.41 7.59 1.51
N PHE A 116 -14.11 7.26 1.56
CA PHE A 116 -13.58 6.09 0.87
C PHE A 116 -14.16 4.81 1.47
N SER A 117 -14.44 3.81 0.63
CA SER A 117 -14.93 2.52 1.10
C SER A 117 -13.79 1.67 1.67
N ASP A 118 -14.14 0.61 2.42
CA ASP A 118 -13.13 -0.32 2.94
C ASP A 118 -12.31 -0.96 1.81
N GLU A 119 -12.93 -1.25 0.67
CA GLU A 119 -12.26 -1.80 -0.52
C GLU A 119 -11.27 -0.81 -1.14
N PHE A 120 -11.53 0.50 -1.03
CA PHE A 120 -10.57 1.51 -1.49
C PHE A 120 -9.31 1.47 -0.62
N TYR A 121 -9.48 1.48 0.70
CA TYR A 121 -8.34 1.43 1.62
C TYR A 121 -7.55 0.12 1.47
N GLU A 122 -8.24 -1.02 1.37
CA GLU A 122 -7.59 -2.31 1.14
C GLU A 122 -6.80 -2.33 -0.17
N PHE A 123 -7.40 -1.81 -1.26
CA PHE A 123 -6.70 -1.68 -2.55
C PHE A 123 -5.45 -0.82 -2.42
N VAL A 124 -5.55 0.37 -1.83
CA VAL A 124 -4.41 1.27 -1.66
C VAL A 124 -3.31 0.61 -0.81
N CYS A 125 -3.68 -0.10 0.26
CA CYS A 125 -2.73 -0.81 1.11
C CYS A 125 -1.95 -1.86 0.32
N ILE A 126 -2.65 -2.70 -0.46
CA ILE A 126 -2.00 -3.70 -1.33
C ILE A 126 -1.03 -3.02 -2.29
N ARG A 127 -1.46 -1.95 -2.96
CA ARG A 127 -0.64 -1.26 -3.97
C ARG A 127 0.60 -0.60 -3.36
N LEU A 128 0.50 -0.05 -2.15
CA LEU A 128 1.65 0.53 -1.46
C LEU A 128 2.65 -0.54 -1.00
N CYS A 129 2.17 -1.70 -0.51
CA CYS A 129 3.05 -2.84 -0.21
C CYS A 129 3.75 -3.38 -1.47
N GLU A 130 3.03 -3.51 -2.59
CA GLU A 130 3.62 -3.92 -3.88
C GLU A 130 4.67 -2.91 -4.41
N LEU A 131 4.58 -1.65 -4.00
CA LEU A 131 5.52 -0.60 -4.36
C LEU A 131 6.68 -0.45 -3.37
N HIS A 132 6.69 -1.20 -2.26
CA HIS A 132 7.67 -1.07 -1.17
C HIS A 132 7.59 0.29 -0.45
N GLU A 133 6.37 0.81 -0.28
CA GLU A 133 6.09 2.16 0.24
C GLU A 133 5.35 2.16 1.59
N TRP A 134 4.84 1.00 2.02
CA TRP A 134 4.12 0.87 3.29
C TRP A 134 4.67 -0.24 4.19
N ALA A 135 4.88 -1.43 3.61
CA ALA A 135 5.48 -2.56 4.29
C ALA A 135 6.17 -3.48 3.28
N ASP A 136 7.37 -3.93 3.62
CA ASP A 136 8.14 -4.92 2.86
C ASP A 136 7.93 -6.33 3.39
N PHE A 137 7.95 -7.32 2.50
CA PHE A 137 7.70 -8.73 2.85
C PHE A 137 8.81 -9.64 2.32
N GLU A 138 9.20 -10.63 3.15
CA GLU A 138 10.05 -11.75 2.77
C GLU A 138 9.25 -13.05 2.88
N ALA A 139 9.52 -14.00 1.99
CA ALA A 139 8.99 -15.36 2.09
C ALA A 139 10.12 -16.40 2.17
N ARG A 140 9.98 -17.36 3.09
CA ARG A 140 10.89 -18.51 3.22
C ARG A 140 10.12 -19.82 3.12
N GLU A 141 10.57 -20.69 2.24
CA GLU A 141 10.03 -22.04 2.13
C GLU A 141 10.29 -22.83 3.41
N ILE A 142 9.28 -23.52 3.91
CA ILE A 142 9.39 -24.49 5.00
C ILE A 142 9.60 -25.86 4.37
N GLU A 143 10.76 -26.46 4.63
CA GLU A 143 10.95 -27.89 4.38
C GLU A 143 10.22 -28.68 5.48
N LEU A 144 9.17 -29.41 5.10
CA LEU A 144 8.38 -30.28 5.97
C LEU A 144 8.88 -31.73 5.92
#